data_AF-A0A430FBH8-F1
#
_entry.id   AF-A0A430FBH8-F1
#
_cell.length_a   1.000
_cell.length_b   1.000
_cell.length_c   1.000
_cell.angle_alpha   90.00
_cell.angle_beta   90.00
_cell.angle_gamma   90.00
#
_symmetry.space_group_name_H-M   'P 1'
#
loop_
_entity.id
_entity.type
_entity.pdbx_description
1 polymer ?
#
loop_
_entity_poly.entity_id
_entity_poly.type
_entity_poly.pdbx_seq_one_letter_code
_entity_poly.pdbx_strand_id
1 'polypeptide(L)'
;MHAYLLLRWIQDHADWVLYVAVVMLPVDGTVIGGYMPYWTPVSPWLFMAYAVLNARYWQLLDRRIRLVVVMPVALLVVSVFGWVTIGFRWGTVFLTCAGLFGASACVFSLCIAKYRGLDFDRILTVMLSTYWLAFAVGVVQFVAIAFRVDFLIRFFEWFMVRSYIGGPQGSALARPQFLFAEPSYIGMHLYGVLLPLFWITRKRRILALIVTFAGGAMLMGSGVRIILDSAVAVVLSLVALVNWKRMRNRIVATVSLVPAVVFFVFFLVGNQRVQTLLSKGLISGDESVAARLLRFLILLEAGLHDIPHLIFGYGAGNIYDSFGAGMRRGLDLYARLNGGRAYYASDQWTDVQHLSTPRNMFTMSAYSSLLAEFGIMGIGIICITVFLFVHVKHAWSLMTVSWVILITYLYFQFEGYAFYALPLFIWYVETVNKVKSMQLQNE
;
A
#
# COMPACT_ATOMS: atom_id res chain seq x y z
N MET A 1 1.27 -39.16 -16.19
CA MET A 1 0.81 -38.44 -17.40
C MET A 1 -0.16 -37.28 -17.12
N HIS A 2 -0.78 -37.15 -15.93
CA HIS A 2 -1.67 -36.03 -15.59
C HIS A 2 -0.96 -34.76 -15.08
N ALA A 3 0.25 -34.86 -14.49
CA ALA A 3 1.02 -33.69 -14.05
C ALA A 3 1.57 -32.84 -15.22
N TYR A 4 1.87 -33.48 -16.36
CA TYR A 4 2.39 -32.79 -17.56
C TYR A 4 1.33 -31.93 -18.27
N LEU A 5 0.05 -32.28 -18.17
CA LEU A 5 -1.03 -31.45 -18.72
C LEU A 5 -1.38 -30.25 -17.81
N LEU A 6 -1.06 -30.35 -16.52
CA LEU A 6 -1.25 -29.29 -15.52
C LEU A 6 -0.15 -28.22 -15.52
N LEU A 7 0.81 -28.25 -16.46
CA LEU A 7 1.96 -27.33 -16.46
C LEU A 7 2.24 -26.69 -17.82
N ARG A 8 1.37 -26.89 -18.81
CA ARG A 8 1.56 -26.43 -20.20
C ARG A 8 1.60 -24.91 -20.39
N TRP A 9 1.42 -24.15 -19.32
CA TRP A 9 1.40 -22.68 -19.25
C TRP A 9 2.64 -22.10 -18.57
N ILE A 10 3.50 -22.95 -18.02
CA ILE A 10 4.83 -22.58 -17.51
C ILE A 10 5.80 -22.82 -18.65
N GLN A 11 6.36 -21.74 -19.18
CA GLN A 11 7.27 -21.82 -20.31
C GLN A 11 8.71 -22.04 -19.85
N ASP A 12 9.08 -21.55 -18.67
CA ASP A 12 10.43 -21.67 -18.10
C ASP A 12 10.40 -21.72 -16.55
N HIS A 13 11.50 -22.17 -15.94
CA HIS A 13 11.70 -22.21 -14.48
C HIS A 13 11.51 -20.84 -13.82
N ALA A 14 11.82 -19.75 -14.53
CA ALA A 14 11.60 -18.40 -14.03
C ALA A 14 10.10 -18.10 -13.83
N ASP A 15 9.18 -18.68 -14.59
CA ASP A 15 7.75 -18.40 -14.45
C ASP A 15 7.22 -18.90 -13.10
N TRP A 16 7.82 -19.96 -12.54
CA TRP A 16 7.52 -20.38 -11.17
C TRP A 16 7.79 -19.27 -10.16
N VAL A 17 8.88 -18.52 -10.31
CA VAL A 17 9.22 -17.41 -9.41
C VAL A 17 8.13 -16.33 -9.44
N LEU A 18 7.59 -16.03 -10.63
CA LEU A 18 6.45 -15.12 -10.76
C LEU A 18 5.19 -15.65 -10.09
N TYR A 19 4.84 -16.92 -10.30
CA TYR A 19 3.67 -17.52 -9.65
C TYR A 19 3.82 -17.54 -8.12
N VAL A 20 5.02 -17.85 -7.60
CA VAL A 20 5.28 -17.77 -6.15
C VAL A 20 5.19 -16.33 -5.66
N ALA A 21 5.68 -15.35 -6.41
CA ALA A 21 5.50 -13.93 -6.07
C ALA A 21 4.02 -13.57 -5.94
N VAL A 22 3.19 -14.01 -6.90
CA VAL A 22 1.73 -13.79 -6.90
C VAL A 22 1.05 -14.51 -5.73
N VAL A 23 1.47 -15.74 -5.42
CA VAL A 23 0.97 -16.51 -4.27
C VAL A 23 1.25 -15.79 -2.95
N MET A 24 2.41 -15.15 -2.84
CA MET A 24 2.86 -14.43 -1.66
C MET A 24 2.40 -12.96 -1.60
N LEU A 25 1.52 -12.52 -2.50
CA LEU A 25 0.95 -11.17 -2.45
C LEU A 25 0.22 -10.84 -1.12
N PRO A 26 -0.64 -11.71 -0.57
CA PRO A 26 -1.32 -11.43 0.69
C PRO A 26 -0.51 -11.85 1.94
N VAL A 27 0.76 -12.25 1.78
CA VAL A 27 1.63 -12.71 2.87
C VAL A 27 2.70 -11.66 3.14
N ASP A 28 2.43 -10.77 4.09
CA ASP A 28 3.23 -9.55 4.20
C ASP A 28 3.50 -9.06 5.63
N GLY A 29 3.04 -9.82 6.63
CA GLY A 29 3.27 -9.58 8.06
C GLY A 29 4.09 -10.66 8.78
N THR A 30 4.59 -11.65 8.03
CA THR A 30 5.19 -12.86 8.59
C THR A 30 6.69 -12.72 8.80
N VAL A 31 7.24 -13.48 9.74
CA VAL A 31 8.70 -13.51 10.03
C VAL A 31 9.56 -13.97 8.84
N ILE A 32 8.94 -14.55 7.81
CA ILE A 32 9.60 -15.04 6.60
C ILE A 32 9.94 -13.89 5.63
N GLY A 33 9.21 -12.78 5.69
CA GLY A 33 9.40 -11.66 4.79
C GLY A 33 10.66 -10.85 5.11
N GLY A 34 11.30 -10.33 4.05
CA GLY A 34 12.41 -9.39 4.25
C GLY A 34 11.87 -8.11 4.85
N TYR A 35 12.48 -7.67 5.96
CA TYR A 35 12.05 -6.45 6.65
C TYR A 35 12.09 -5.25 5.70
N MET A 36 11.02 -4.46 5.70
CA MET A 36 10.93 -3.10 5.21
C MET A 36 10.31 -2.26 6.35
N PRO A 37 10.52 -0.94 6.41
CA PRO A 37 9.94 -0.13 7.49
C PRO A 37 8.44 -0.39 7.63
N TYR A 38 8.05 -0.89 8.81
CA TYR A 38 6.67 -1.19 9.20
C TYR A 38 5.96 -2.34 8.42
N TRP A 39 6.67 -3.08 7.57
CA TRP A 39 6.11 -4.11 6.68
C TRP A 39 7.12 -5.22 6.36
N THR A 40 6.73 -6.49 6.29
CA THR A 40 7.66 -7.60 5.98
C THR A 40 7.16 -8.43 4.80
N PRO A 41 7.21 -7.88 3.58
CA PRO A 41 6.67 -8.55 2.41
C PRO A 41 7.62 -9.60 1.86
N VAL A 42 7.05 -10.65 1.26
CA VAL A 42 7.82 -11.69 0.55
C VAL A 42 7.81 -11.42 -0.97
N SER A 43 6.67 -10.99 -1.50
CA SER A 43 6.42 -10.81 -2.94
C SER A 43 7.37 -9.84 -3.66
N PRO A 44 7.76 -8.68 -3.11
CA PRO A 44 8.65 -7.73 -3.80
C PRO A 44 10.02 -8.32 -4.09
N TRP A 45 10.56 -9.10 -3.14
CA TRP A 45 11.83 -9.81 -3.31
C TRP A 45 11.75 -10.86 -4.42
N LEU A 46 10.62 -11.57 -4.51
CA LEU A 46 10.38 -12.53 -5.57
C LEU A 46 10.17 -11.86 -6.94
N PHE A 47 9.53 -10.70 -7.00
CA PHE A 47 9.47 -9.89 -8.22
C PHE A 47 10.85 -9.40 -8.64
N MET A 48 11.71 -8.98 -7.70
CA MET A 48 13.10 -8.64 -7.99
C MET A 48 13.87 -9.84 -8.54
N ALA A 49 13.74 -11.02 -7.93
CA ALA A 49 14.36 -12.25 -8.42
C ALA A 49 13.88 -12.59 -9.84
N TYR A 50 12.57 -12.54 -10.10
CA TYR A 50 12.01 -12.76 -11.43
C TYR A 50 12.54 -11.73 -12.45
N ALA A 51 12.64 -10.46 -12.06
CA ALA A 51 13.16 -9.40 -12.91
C ALA A 51 14.63 -9.64 -13.30
N VAL A 52 15.47 -10.06 -12.35
CA VAL A 52 16.88 -10.40 -12.61
C VAL A 52 17.01 -11.60 -13.54
N LEU A 53 16.25 -12.68 -13.29
CA LEU A 53 16.23 -13.87 -14.15
C LEU A 53 15.80 -13.56 -15.59
N ASN A 54 15.00 -12.50 -15.76
CA ASN A 54 14.45 -12.07 -17.04
C ASN A 54 15.07 -10.77 -17.57
N ALA A 55 16.23 -10.34 -17.04
CA ALA A 55 16.85 -9.06 -17.38
C ALA A 55 17.15 -8.92 -18.89
N ARG A 56 17.38 -10.04 -19.60
CA ARG A 56 17.56 -10.08 -21.07
C ARG A 56 16.40 -9.46 -21.85
N TYR A 57 15.19 -9.48 -21.29
CA TYR A 57 14.00 -8.92 -21.92
C TYR A 57 13.85 -7.40 -21.71
N TRP A 58 14.81 -6.74 -21.05
CA TRP A 58 14.85 -5.27 -20.88
C TRP A 58 14.69 -4.51 -22.20
N GLN A 59 15.30 -5.01 -23.27
CA GLN A 59 15.27 -4.35 -24.59
C GLN A 59 13.89 -4.33 -25.23
N LEU A 60 12.98 -5.19 -24.79
CA LEU A 60 11.62 -5.30 -25.33
C LEU A 60 10.64 -4.30 -24.72
N LEU A 61 11.01 -3.69 -23.60
CA LEU A 61 10.21 -2.66 -22.98
C LEU A 61 10.27 -1.36 -23.80
N ASP A 62 9.12 -0.73 -23.97
CA ASP A 62 9.04 0.63 -24.52
C ASP A 62 10.01 1.55 -23.74
N ARG A 63 10.70 2.45 -24.46
CA ARG A 63 11.59 3.46 -23.85
C ARG A 63 10.89 4.22 -22.71
N ARG A 64 9.59 4.47 -22.82
CA ARG A 64 8.80 5.21 -21.84
C ARG A 64 8.63 4.45 -20.52
N ILE A 65 8.29 3.16 -20.59
CA ILE A 65 8.16 2.33 -19.38
C ILE A 65 9.54 2.05 -18.77
N ARG A 66 10.60 1.93 -19.58
CA ARG A 66 11.98 1.83 -19.09
C ARG A 66 12.37 3.03 -18.21
N LEU A 67 11.92 4.24 -18.57
CA LEU A 67 12.17 5.44 -17.77
C LEU A 67 11.48 5.35 -16.39
N VAL A 68 10.26 4.81 -16.33
CA VAL A 68 9.56 4.57 -15.06
C VAL A 68 10.29 3.51 -14.21
N VAL A 69 10.75 2.41 -14.83
CA VAL A 69 11.46 1.33 -14.12
C VAL A 69 12.84 1.78 -13.60
N VAL A 70 13.50 2.72 -14.28
CA VAL A 70 14.81 3.27 -13.86
C VAL A 70 14.67 4.49 -12.95
N MET A 71 13.47 5.02 -12.76
CA MET A 71 13.21 6.19 -11.91
C MET A 71 13.83 6.12 -10.50
N PRO A 72 13.89 4.97 -9.81
CA PRO A 72 14.64 4.85 -8.56
C PRO A 72 16.09 5.35 -8.62
N VAL A 73 16.78 5.18 -9.76
CA VAL A 73 18.16 5.67 -9.94
C VAL A 73 18.21 7.20 -9.84
N ALA A 74 17.23 7.91 -10.40
CA ALA A 74 17.16 9.36 -10.27
C ALA A 74 16.96 9.80 -8.82
N LEU A 75 16.15 9.06 -8.04
CA LEU A 75 15.98 9.31 -6.60
C LEU A 75 17.27 9.06 -5.81
N LEU A 76 18.05 8.04 -6.18
CA LEU A 76 19.37 7.81 -5.57
C LEU A 76 20.38 8.90 -5.94
N VAL A 77 20.33 9.45 -7.15
CA VAL A 77 21.16 10.61 -7.53
C VAL A 77 20.82 11.82 -6.66
N VAL A 78 19.53 12.09 -6.44
CA VAL A 78 19.09 13.16 -5.51
C VAL A 78 19.60 12.89 -4.08
N SER A 79 19.61 11.62 -3.66
CA SER A 79 20.09 11.21 -2.33
C SER A 79 21.58 11.45 -2.09
N VAL A 80 22.39 11.63 -3.14
CA VAL A 80 23.83 11.91 -3.01
C VAL A 80 24.06 13.17 -2.16
N PHE A 81 23.22 14.19 -2.31
CA PHE A 81 23.27 15.39 -1.47
C PHE A 81 23.17 15.02 0.01
N GLY A 82 22.11 14.32 0.40
CA GLY A 82 21.88 13.88 1.77
C GLY A 82 22.96 12.94 2.31
N TRP A 83 23.51 12.05 1.48
CA TRP A 83 24.61 11.17 1.90
C TRP A 83 25.91 11.92 2.15
N VAL A 84 26.18 13.00 1.42
CA VAL A 84 27.37 13.84 1.62
C VAL A 84 27.21 14.74 2.85
N THR A 85 26.00 15.25 3.13
CA THR A 85 25.76 16.19 4.23
C THR A 85 25.45 15.52 5.56
N ILE A 86 24.74 14.39 5.57
CA ILE A 86 24.29 13.68 6.78
C ILE A 86 25.08 12.39 7.02
N GLY A 87 25.42 11.68 5.94
CA GLY A 87 26.17 10.43 5.98
C GLY A 87 25.43 9.26 5.32
N PHE A 88 26.18 8.18 5.07
CA PHE A 88 25.69 7.00 4.37
C PHE A 88 25.49 5.81 5.32
N ARG A 89 24.26 5.29 5.41
CA ARG A 89 23.88 4.19 6.33
C ARG A 89 23.48 2.93 5.57
N TRP A 90 24.42 2.03 5.36
CA TRP A 90 24.24 0.80 4.56
C TRP A 90 22.93 0.05 4.82
N GLY A 91 22.59 -0.19 6.09
CA GLY A 91 21.40 -0.97 6.45
C GLY A 91 20.10 -0.30 6.01
N THR A 92 19.91 0.98 6.33
CA THR A 92 18.67 1.71 6.00
C THR A 92 18.63 2.12 4.52
N VAL A 93 19.77 2.45 3.92
CA VAL A 93 19.88 2.66 2.46
C VAL A 93 19.43 1.40 1.71
N PHE A 94 19.87 0.22 2.13
CA PHE A 94 19.46 -1.03 1.51
C PHE A 94 17.94 -1.25 1.59
N LEU A 95 17.33 -0.95 2.74
CA LEU A 95 15.87 -1.06 2.93
C LEU A 95 15.10 -0.11 1.99
N THR A 96 15.51 1.14 1.91
CA THR A 96 14.92 2.13 1.00
C THR A 96 15.08 1.71 -0.46
N CYS A 97 16.28 1.28 -0.85
CA CYS A 97 16.56 0.75 -2.18
C CYS A 97 15.68 -0.47 -2.49
N ALA A 98 15.55 -1.43 -1.58
CA ALA A 98 14.71 -2.61 -1.75
C ALA A 98 13.24 -2.21 -1.96
N GLY A 99 12.75 -1.19 -1.24
CA GLY A 99 11.43 -0.61 -1.46
C GLY A 99 11.25 -0.04 -2.87
N LEU A 100 12.15 0.85 -3.30
CA LEU A 100 12.07 1.53 -4.60
C LEU A 100 12.25 0.57 -5.80
N PHE A 101 13.27 -0.28 -5.73
CA PHE A 101 13.54 -1.26 -6.78
C PHE A 101 12.54 -2.41 -6.75
N GLY A 102 11.97 -2.77 -5.60
CA GLY A 102 10.87 -3.72 -5.50
C GLY A 102 9.63 -3.28 -6.28
N ALA A 103 9.24 -2.00 -6.15
CA ALA A 103 8.15 -1.43 -6.94
C ALA A 103 8.43 -1.51 -8.46
N SER A 104 9.65 -1.13 -8.86
CA SER A 104 10.08 -1.13 -10.26
C SER A 104 10.20 -2.54 -10.83
N ALA A 105 10.68 -3.49 -10.03
CA ALA A 105 10.74 -4.89 -10.37
C ALA A 105 9.34 -5.50 -10.54
N CYS A 106 8.36 -5.08 -9.74
CA CYS A 106 6.97 -5.49 -9.92
C CYS A 106 6.44 -5.03 -11.29
N VAL A 107 6.62 -3.75 -11.65
CA VAL A 107 6.24 -3.21 -12.98
C VAL A 107 6.91 -4.02 -14.10
N PHE A 108 8.23 -4.18 -14.02
CA PHE A 108 9.00 -4.93 -15.01
C PHE A 108 8.49 -6.37 -15.14
N SER A 109 8.28 -7.06 -14.02
CA SER A 109 7.80 -8.45 -13.98
C SER A 109 6.44 -8.61 -14.68
N LEU A 110 5.49 -7.72 -14.40
CA LEU A 110 4.17 -7.73 -15.02
C LEU A 110 4.23 -7.42 -16.53
N CYS A 111 5.12 -6.52 -16.96
CA CYS A 111 5.37 -6.24 -18.36
C CYS A 111 5.98 -7.44 -19.10
N ILE A 112 6.97 -8.11 -18.51
CA ILE A 112 7.59 -9.31 -19.09
C ILE A 112 6.60 -10.48 -19.14
N ALA A 113 5.83 -10.70 -18.06
CA ALA A 113 4.79 -11.73 -18.03
C ALA A 113 3.79 -11.56 -19.20
N LYS A 114 3.39 -10.32 -19.48
CA LYS A 114 2.55 -9.99 -20.64
C LYS A 114 3.27 -10.26 -21.96
N TYR A 115 4.53 -9.82 -22.12
CA TYR A 115 5.29 -10.02 -23.36
C TYR A 115 5.47 -11.50 -23.70
N ARG A 116 5.77 -12.32 -22.68
CA ARG A 116 5.90 -13.77 -22.81
C ARG A 116 4.58 -14.50 -23.09
N GLY A 117 3.46 -13.77 -23.09
CA GLY A 117 2.14 -14.35 -23.34
C GLY A 117 1.68 -15.28 -22.23
N LEU A 118 2.10 -15.04 -20.97
CA LEU A 118 1.60 -15.82 -19.84
C LEU A 118 0.09 -15.60 -19.70
N ASP A 119 -0.61 -16.68 -19.36
CA ASP A 119 -2.06 -16.67 -19.24
C ASP A 119 -2.48 -15.84 -18.00
N PHE A 120 -2.89 -14.60 -18.27
CA PHE A 120 -3.31 -13.65 -17.25
C PHE A 120 -4.51 -14.17 -16.44
N ASP A 121 -5.38 -14.98 -17.03
CA ASP A 121 -6.55 -15.52 -16.34
C ASP A 121 -6.17 -16.57 -15.30
N ARG A 122 -5.08 -17.31 -15.54
CA ARG A 122 -4.49 -18.21 -14.56
C ARG A 122 -3.77 -17.47 -13.46
N ILE A 123 -2.94 -16.48 -13.81
CA ILE A 123 -2.28 -15.62 -12.80
C ILE A 123 -3.33 -15.01 -11.87
N LEU A 124 -4.42 -14.48 -12.45
CA LEU A 124 -5.54 -13.95 -11.68
C LEU A 124 -6.24 -15.03 -10.84
N THR A 125 -6.43 -16.24 -11.36
CA THR A 125 -7.04 -17.33 -10.58
C THR A 125 -6.17 -17.71 -9.38
N VAL A 126 -4.86 -17.88 -9.57
CA VAL A 126 -3.90 -18.17 -8.49
C VAL A 126 -3.94 -17.07 -7.44
N MET A 127 -3.89 -15.81 -7.86
CA MET A 127 -3.99 -14.67 -6.95
C MET A 127 -5.30 -14.68 -6.15
N LEU A 128 -6.45 -14.89 -6.81
CA LEU A 128 -7.73 -14.94 -6.09
C LEU A 128 -7.80 -16.09 -5.09
N SER A 129 -7.25 -17.26 -5.43
CA SER A 129 -7.15 -18.39 -4.51
C SER A 129 -6.34 -18.06 -3.27
N THR A 130 -5.22 -17.34 -3.40
CA THR A 130 -4.40 -16.98 -2.23
C THR A 130 -5.05 -15.91 -1.37
N TYR A 131 -5.81 -14.99 -1.95
CA TYR A 131 -6.63 -14.06 -1.16
C TYR A 131 -7.77 -14.75 -0.42
N TRP A 132 -8.42 -15.77 -1.01
CA TRP A 132 -9.40 -16.59 -0.28
C TRP A 132 -8.75 -17.35 0.87
N LEU A 133 -7.53 -17.85 0.68
CA LEU A 133 -6.76 -18.49 1.75
C LEU A 133 -6.45 -17.49 2.88
N ALA A 134 -5.99 -16.29 2.55
CA ALA A 134 -5.77 -15.22 3.52
C ALA A 134 -7.06 -14.88 4.29
N PHE A 135 -8.20 -14.82 3.60
CA PHE A 135 -9.51 -14.67 4.22
C PHE A 135 -9.80 -15.79 5.23
N ALA A 136 -9.64 -17.04 4.80
CA ALA A 136 -9.85 -18.22 5.65
C ALA A 136 -8.94 -18.22 6.88
N VAL A 137 -7.66 -17.84 6.73
CA VAL A 137 -6.73 -17.69 7.85
C VAL A 137 -7.24 -16.65 8.85
N GLY A 138 -7.74 -15.50 8.40
CA GLY A 138 -8.30 -14.52 9.33
C GLY A 138 -9.58 -14.98 10.02
N VAL A 139 -10.42 -15.81 9.37
CA VAL A 139 -11.54 -16.49 10.06
C VAL A 139 -11.02 -17.42 11.14
N VAL A 140 -9.98 -18.21 10.87
CA VAL A 140 -9.34 -19.07 11.88
C VAL A 140 -8.77 -18.24 13.03
N GLN A 141 -8.12 -17.11 12.75
CA GLN A 141 -7.62 -16.18 13.77
C GLN A 141 -8.77 -15.62 14.61
N PHE A 142 -9.88 -15.22 13.98
CA PHE A 142 -11.06 -14.73 14.68
C PHE A 142 -11.66 -15.79 15.62
N VAL A 143 -11.82 -17.03 15.14
CA VAL A 143 -12.28 -18.16 15.95
C VAL A 143 -11.31 -18.43 17.10
N ALA A 144 -10.00 -18.41 16.85
CA ALA A 144 -8.99 -18.59 17.89
C ALA A 144 -9.08 -17.52 18.98
N ILE A 145 -9.34 -16.26 18.62
CA ILE A 145 -9.55 -15.16 19.56
C ILE A 145 -10.86 -15.36 20.33
N ALA A 146 -11.97 -15.63 19.62
CA ALA A 146 -13.30 -15.75 20.21
C ALA A 146 -13.40 -16.91 21.21
N PHE A 147 -12.78 -18.06 20.90
CA PHE A 147 -12.77 -19.25 21.76
C PHE A 147 -11.51 -19.38 22.62
N ARG A 148 -10.59 -18.41 22.57
CA ARG A 148 -9.30 -18.41 23.29
C ARG A 148 -8.50 -19.71 23.11
N VAL A 149 -8.28 -20.09 21.85
CA VAL A 149 -7.51 -21.29 21.51
C VAL A 149 -6.01 -21.01 21.61
N ASP A 150 -5.42 -21.24 22.79
CA ASP A 150 -4.04 -20.88 23.14
C ASP A 150 -2.99 -21.35 22.13
N PHE A 151 -3.12 -22.59 21.62
CA PHE A 151 -2.18 -23.13 20.64
C PHE A 151 -2.14 -22.28 19.35
N LEU A 152 -3.30 -21.90 18.82
CA LEU A 152 -3.40 -21.10 17.61
C LEU A 152 -2.93 -19.67 17.84
N ILE A 153 -3.27 -19.08 19.00
CA ILE A 153 -2.82 -17.74 19.38
C ILE A 153 -1.28 -17.70 19.43
N ARG A 154 -0.66 -18.64 20.15
CA ARG A 154 0.81 -18.73 20.25
C ARG A 154 1.48 -19.00 18.91
N PHE A 155 0.87 -19.84 18.06
CA PHE A 155 1.36 -20.07 16.71
C PHE A 155 1.42 -18.76 15.91
N PHE A 156 0.34 -17.98 15.91
CA PHE A 156 0.32 -16.72 15.17
C PHE A 156 1.17 -15.62 15.81
N GLU A 157 1.33 -15.61 17.13
CA GLU A 157 2.30 -14.75 17.82
C GLU A 157 3.73 -15.02 17.39
N TRP A 158 4.09 -16.29 17.23
CA TRP A 158 5.40 -16.69 16.74
C TRP A 158 5.58 -16.42 15.23
N PHE A 159 4.51 -16.63 14.44
CA PHE A 159 4.58 -16.56 12.99
C PHE A 159 4.54 -15.13 12.42
N MET A 160 3.86 -14.20 13.11
CA MET A 160 3.73 -12.81 12.70
C MET A 160 4.80 -11.94 13.35
N VAL A 161 5.45 -11.07 12.57
CA VAL A 161 6.43 -10.11 13.11
C VAL A 161 5.79 -9.17 14.13
N ARG A 162 4.53 -8.81 13.89
CA ARG A 162 3.69 -8.03 14.79
C ARG A 162 2.35 -8.75 14.93
N SER A 163 2.15 -9.41 16.06
CA SER A 163 0.89 -10.10 16.34
C SER A 163 -0.10 -9.18 17.03
N TYR A 164 -1.30 -9.11 16.47
CA TYR A 164 -2.46 -8.43 17.05
C TYR A 164 -3.47 -9.44 17.60
N ILE A 165 -3.10 -10.72 17.71
CA ILE A 165 -4.00 -11.82 18.07
C ILE A 165 -3.95 -12.12 19.57
N GLY A 166 -2.78 -11.97 20.21
CA GLY A 166 -2.60 -12.28 21.64
C GLY A 166 -2.05 -11.09 22.43
N GLY A 167 -2.81 -10.00 22.48
CA GLY A 167 -2.48 -8.86 23.33
C GLY A 167 -2.31 -9.25 24.81
N PRO A 168 -1.67 -8.41 25.64
CA PRO A 168 -1.49 -8.69 27.07
C PRO A 168 -2.81 -9.09 27.72
N GLN A 169 -2.74 -10.09 28.61
CA GLN A 169 -3.85 -10.79 29.27
C GLN A 169 -5.19 -10.04 29.19
N GLY A 170 -6.05 -10.44 28.25
CA GLY A 170 -7.45 -9.96 28.19
C GLY A 170 -7.68 -8.57 27.60
N SER A 171 -6.71 -7.96 26.92
CA SER A 171 -6.94 -6.66 26.27
C SER A 171 -7.98 -6.74 25.14
N ALA A 172 -8.96 -5.82 25.18
CA ALA A 172 -10.04 -5.64 24.20
C ALA A 172 -9.58 -5.21 22.78
N LEU A 173 -8.33 -5.51 22.43
CA LEU A 173 -7.62 -5.07 21.21
C LEU A 173 -7.21 -6.24 20.30
N ALA A 174 -7.46 -7.49 20.67
CA ALA A 174 -7.16 -8.65 19.82
C ALA A 174 -8.01 -8.63 18.53
N ARG A 175 -7.34 -8.70 17.37
CA ARG A 175 -7.99 -8.56 16.05
C ARG A 175 -7.36 -9.51 15.02
N PRO A 176 -8.17 -10.11 14.14
CA PRO A 176 -7.65 -10.92 13.05
C PRO A 176 -6.90 -10.06 12.02
N GLN A 177 -5.78 -10.58 11.53
CA GLN A 177 -4.87 -9.91 10.60
C GLN A 177 -4.90 -10.48 9.18
N PHE A 178 -5.45 -11.68 8.96
CA PHE A 178 -5.60 -12.28 7.62
C PHE A 178 -4.27 -12.46 6.86
N LEU A 179 -3.18 -12.77 7.59
CA LEU A 179 -1.77 -12.81 7.11
C LEU A 179 -1.13 -11.46 6.80
N PHE A 180 -1.88 -10.36 6.96
CA PHE A 180 -1.34 -9.02 6.74
C PHE A 180 -0.54 -8.52 7.94
N ALA A 181 0.44 -7.64 7.68
CA ALA A 181 1.25 -7.01 8.74
C ALA A 181 0.42 -6.33 9.82
N GLU A 182 -0.72 -5.74 9.44
CA GLU A 182 -1.67 -5.15 10.36
C GLU A 182 -3.10 -5.35 9.88
N PRO A 183 -4.10 -5.36 10.79
CA PRO A 183 -5.50 -5.32 10.37
C PRO A 183 -5.84 -4.10 9.51
N SER A 184 -5.05 -3.02 9.66
CA SER A 184 -5.18 -1.78 8.91
C SER A 184 -4.82 -1.95 7.41
N TYR A 185 -4.14 -3.04 7.02
CA TYR A 185 -3.67 -3.28 5.65
C TYR A 185 -4.65 -4.09 4.80
N ILE A 186 -5.72 -4.62 5.41
CA ILE A 186 -6.78 -5.33 4.68
C ILE A 186 -7.32 -4.43 3.55
N GLY A 187 -7.66 -3.18 3.87
CA GLY A 187 -8.14 -2.22 2.89
C GLY A 187 -7.11 -1.89 1.81
N MET A 188 -5.82 -1.81 2.18
CA MET A 188 -4.73 -1.62 1.21
C MET A 188 -4.74 -2.72 0.16
N HIS A 189 -4.82 -3.99 0.52
CA HIS A 189 -4.85 -5.06 -0.47
C HIS A 189 -6.16 -5.14 -1.25
N LEU A 190 -7.30 -5.01 -0.57
CA LEU A 190 -8.60 -5.07 -1.24
C LEU A 190 -8.76 -3.96 -2.27
N TYR A 191 -8.32 -2.74 -1.95
CA TYR A 191 -8.53 -1.58 -2.80
C TYR A 191 -7.30 -1.16 -3.59
N GLY A 192 -6.10 -1.47 -3.15
CA GLY A 192 -4.87 -1.21 -3.89
C GLY A 192 -4.53 -2.28 -4.93
N VAL A 193 -4.99 -3.52 -4.72
CA VAL A 193 -4.71 -4.66 -5.62
C VAL A 193 -5.99 -5.16 -6.28
N LEU A 194 -6.98 -5.63 -5.51
CA LEU A 194 -8.14 -6.32 -6.08
C LEU A 194 -9.09 -5.36 -6.81
N LEU A 195 -9.38 -4.19 -6.24
CA LEU A 195 -10.32 -3.24 -6.85
C LEU A 195 -9.86 -2.75 -8.23
N PRO A 196 -8.59 -2.37 -8.45
CA PRO A 196 -8.13 -2.02 -9.78
C PRO A 196 -8.16 -3.20 -10.75
N LEU A 197 -7.83 -4.40 -10.29
CA LEU A 197 -7.97 -5.61 -11.12
C LEU A 197 -9.43 -5.87 -11.50
N PHE A 198 -10.39 -5.55 -10.62
CA PHE A 198 -11.81 -5.55 -10.96
C PHE A 198 -12.15 -4.45 -11.98
N TRP A 199 -11.63 -3.23 -11.82
CA TRP A 199 -11.84 -2.15 -12.78
C TRP A 199 -11.34 -2.50 -14.19
N ILE A 200 -10.20 -3.20 -14.28
CA ILE A 200 -9.62 -3.67 -15.54
C ILE A 200 -10.41 -4.84 -16.13
N THR A 201 -10.64 -5.89 -15.36
CA THR A 201 -11.13 -7.18 -15.89
C THR A 201 -12.65 -7.30 -15.88
N ARG A 202 -13.34 -6.52 -15.05
CA ARG A 202 -14.79 -6.59 -14.80
C ARG A 202 -15.30 -7.96 -14.36
N LYS A 203 -14.41 -8.81 -13.85
CA LYS A 203 -14.75 -10.17 -13.45
C LYS A 203 -15.47 -10.18 -12.10
N ARG A 204 -16.72 -10.69 -12.11
CA ARG A 204 -17.56 -10.79 -10.90
C ARG A 204 -16.93 -11.57 -9.76
N ARG A 205 -16.08 -12.57 -10.05
CA ARG A 205 -15.33 -13.33 -9.04
C ARG A 205 -14.41 -12.46 -8.18
N ILE A 206 -13.87 -11.37 -8.72
CA ILE A 206 -13.04 -10.42 -7.97
C ILE A 206 -13.93 -9.59 -7.05
N LEU A 207 -15.04 -9.06 -7.58
CA LEU A 207 -16.00 -8.28 -6.80
C LEU A 207 -16.57 -9.09 -5.63
N ALA A 208 -16.94 -10.36 -5.88
CA ALA A 208 -17.42 -11.27 -4.84
C ALA A 208 -16.40 -11.40 -3.72
N LEU A 209 -15.12 -11.65 -4.04
CA LEU A 209 -14.05 -11.69 -3.06
C LEU A 209 -13.90 -10.38 -2.30
N ILE A 210 -13.87 -9.22 -2.98
CA ILE A 210 -13.76 -7.91 -2.31
C ILE A 210 -14.90 -7.70 -1.30
N VAL A 211 -16.14 -7.97 -1.71
CA VAL A 211 -17.32 -7.77 -0.86
C VAL A 211 -17.32 -8.74 0.31
N THR A 212 -17.06 -10.03 0.07
CA THR A 212 -16.98 -11.04 1.14
C THR A 212 -15.86 -10.75 2.11
N PHE A 213 -14.67 -10.38 1.62
CA PHE A 213 -13.52 -10.09 2.46
C PHE A 213 -13.76 -8.82 3.28
N ALA A 214 -14.19 -7.72 2.66
CA ALA A 214 -14.47 -6.47 3.37
C ALA A 214 -15.59 -6.66 4.41
N GLY A 215 -16.71 -7.29 4.03
CA GLY A 215 -17.82 -7.57 4.94
C GLY A 215 -17.41 -8.48 6.09
N GLY A 216 -16.70 -9.58 5.81
CA GLY A 216 -16.18 -10.48 6.84
C GLY A 216 -15.20 -9.78 7.79
N ALA A 217 -14.27 -9.00 7.25
CA ALA A 217 -13.30 -8.24 8.04
C ALA A 217 -13.98 -7.20 8.96
N MET A 218 -15.06 -6.55 8.49
CA MET A 218 -15.86 -5.64 9.32
C MET A 218 -16.61 -6.39 10.43
N LEU A 219 -17.27 -7.51 10.10
CA LEU A 219 -18.02 -8.32 11.07
C LEU A 219 -17.11 -8.91 12.15
N MET A 220 -15.88 -9.29 11.77
CA MET A 220 -14.87 -9.79 12.71
C MET A 220 -14.15 -8.69 13.51
N GLY A 221 -14.52 -7.41 13.33
CA GLY A 221 -13.96 -6.30 14.10
C GLY A 221 -12.47 -6.05 13.82
N SER A 222 -11.97 -6.40 12.62
CA SER A 222 -10.55 -6.28 12.28
C SER A 222 -10.02 -4.83 12.36
N GLY A 223 -10.85 -3.82 12.08
CA GLY A 223 -10.48 -2.43 12.31
C GLY A 223 -11.49 -1.42 11.78
N VAL A 224 -11.33 -0.15 12.18
CA VAL A 224 -12.16 0.95 11.67
C VAL A 224 -11.74 1.36 10.25
N ARG A 225 -10.47 1.12 9.91
CA ARG A 225 -9.90 1.53 8.63
C ARG A 225 -10.56 0.86 7.43
N ILE A 226 -10.90 -0.43 7.54
CA ILE A 226 -11.59 -1.14 6.45
C ILE A 226 -12.93 -0.47 6.10
N ILE A 227 -13.63 0.10 7.08
CA ILE A 227 -14.90 0.84 6.87
C ILE A 227 -14.64 2.13 6.07
N LEU A 228 -13.63 2.91 6.47
CA LEU A 228 -13.22 4.13 5.77
C LEU A 228 -12.77 3.82 4.33
N ASP A 229 -11.92 2.81 4.17
CA ASP A 229 -11.37 2.40 2.89
C ASP A 229 -12.47 1.88 1.95
N SER A 230 -13.44 1.12 2.46
CA SER A 230 -14.63 0.70 1.72
C SER A 230 -15.44 1.89 1.23
N ALA A 231 -15.66 2.91 2.06
CA ALA A 231 -16.43 4.09 1.67
C ALA A 231 -15.74 4.86 0.53
N VAL A 232 -14.43 5.11 0.67
CA VAL A 232 -13.62 5.74 -0.39
C VAL A 232 -13.65 4.91 -1.67
N ALA A 233 -13.48 3.58 -1.56
CA ALA A 233 -13.52 2.67 -2.70
C ALA A 233 -14.87 2.67 -3.43
N VAL A 234 -15.98 2.71 -2.71
CA VAL A 234 -17.33 2.79 -3.31
C VAL A 234 -17.50 4.10 -4.07
N VAL A 235 -17.16 5.24 -3.45
CA VAL A 235 -17.25 6.56 -4.10
C VAL A 235 -16.41 6.60 -5.38
N LEU A 236 -15.14 6.20 -5.29
CA LEU A 236 -14.24 6.19 -6.44
C LEU A 236 -14.68 5.22 -7.54
N SER A 237 -15.26 4.07 -7.16
CA SER A 237 -15.82 3.11 -8.11
C SER A 237 -17.08 3.66 -8.79
N LEU A 238 -17.96 4.37 -8.09
CA LEU A 238 -19.10 5.03 -8.73
C LEU A 238 -18.61 6.04 -9.76
N VAL A 239 -17.62 6.87 -9.42
CA VAL A 239 -17.02 7.83 -10.36
C VAL A 239 -16.38 7.13 -11.56
N ALA A 240 -15.60 6.07 -11.31
CA ALA A 240 -14.83 5.37 -12.34
C ALA A 240 -15.66 4.50 -13.29
N LEU A 241 -16.74 3.88 -12.80
CA LEU A 241 -17.47 2.84 -13.54
C LEU A 241 -18.79 3.34 -14.13
N VAL A 242 -19.38 4.42 -13.59
CA VAL A 242 -20.64 4.95 -14.08
C VAL A 242 -20.43 5.75 -15.36
N ASN A 243 -21.25 5.48 -16.39
CA ASN A 243 -21.30 6.35 -17.56
C ASN A 243 -22.16 7.58 -17.27
N TRP A 244 -21.50 8.68 -16.92
CA TRP A 244 -22.10 9.97 -16.56
C TRP A 244 -22.77 10.71 -17.71
N LYS A 245 -22.68 10.23 -18.97
CA LYS A 245 -23.40 10.87 -20.09
C LYS A 245 -24.90 10.65 -20.03
N ARG A 246 -25.36 9.53 -19.44
CA ARG A 246 -26.79 9.18 -19.38
C ARG A 246 -27.41 9.63 -18.06
N MET A 247 -28.51 10.39 -18.14
CA MET A 247 -29.24 10.89 -16.96
C MET A 247 -29.67 9.75 -16.02
N ARG A 248 -30.26 8.67 -16.55
CA ARG A 248 -30.63 7.47 -15.77
C ARG A 248 -29.48 6.94 -14.90
N ASN A 249 -28.27 6.88 -15.46
CA ASN A 249 -27.10 6.38 -14.74
C ASN A 249 -26.64 7.35 -13.65
N ARG A 250 -26.83 8.67 -13.85
CA ARG A 250 -26.58 9.68 -12.81
C ARG A 250 -27.52 9.47 -11.63
N ILE A 251 -28.82 9.32 -11.88
CA ILE A 251 -29.79 9.04 -10.81
C ILE A 251 -29.45 7.76 -10.09
N VAL A 252 -29.21 6.66 -10.81
CA VAL A 252 -28.86 5.38 -10.19
C VAL A 252 -27.59 5.50 -9.33
N ALA A 253 -26.56 6.21 -9.81
CA ALA A 253 -25.34 6.45 -9.04
C ALA A 253 -25.60 7.26 -7.77
N THR A 254 -26.33 8.38 -7.87
CA THR A 254 -26.68 9.22 -6.72
C THR A 254 -27.54 8.47 -5.70
N VAL A 255 -28.54 7.73 -6.17
CA VAL A 255 -29.41 6.90 -5.32
C VAL A 255 -28.61 5.78 -4.66
N SER A 256 -27.68 5.14 -5.37
CA SER A 256 -26.82 4.09 -4.80
C SER A 256 -25.85 4.59 -3.73
N LEU A 257 -25.59 5.90 -3.69
CA LEU A 257 -24.73 6.54 -2.70
C LEU A 257 -25.45 6.68 -1.35
N VAL A 258 -26.79 6.81 -1.35
CA VAL A 258 -27.60 6.91 -0.12
C VAL A 258 -27.44 5.69 0.79
N PRO A 259 -27.69 4.43 0.36
CA PRO A 259 -27.51 3.27 1.23
C PRO A 259 -26.04 3.07 1.62
N ALA A 260 -25.08 3.44 0.77
CA ALA A 260 -23.66 3.38 1.12
C ALA A 260 -23.32 4.37 2.26
N VAL A 261 -23.85 5.59 2.21
CA VAL A 261 -23.69 6.59 3.28
C VAL A 261 -24.41 6.15 4.55
N VAL A 262 -25.64 5.66 4.45
CA VAL A 262 -26.39 5.15 5.62
C VAL A 262 -25.65 3.99 6.27
N PHE A 263 -25.17 3.03 5.48
CA PHE A 263 -24.36 1.91 5.96
C PHE A 263 -23.08 2.39 6.65
N PHE A 264 -22.38 3.35 6.04
CA PHE A 264 -21.18 3.95 6.61
C PHE A 264 -21.48 4.65 7.94
N VAL A 265 -22.51 5.50 8.01
CA VAL A 265 -22.92 6.19 9.24
C VAL A 265 -23.32 5.19 10.32
N PHE A 266 -24.07 4.14 9.99
CA PHE A 266 -24.44 3.09 10.94
C PHE A 266 -23.22 2.41 11.58
N PHE A 267 -22.25 2.00 10.76
CA PHE A 267 -21.01 1.38 11.24
C PHE A 267 -20.12 2.35 12.02
N LEU A 268 -20.12 3.64 11.65
CA LEU A 268 -19.38 4.67 12.38
C LEU A 268 -20.01 4.95 13.75
N VAL A 269 -21.33 5.12 13.84
CA VAL A 269 -22.03 5.43 15.10
C VAL A 269 -21.89 4.30 16.12
N GLY A 270 -21.87 3.05 15.67
CA GLY A 270 -21.64 1.88 16.51
C GLY A 270 -20.20 1.71 17.02
N ASN A 271 -19.26 2.56 16.60
CA ASN A 271 -17.85 2.39 16.91
C ASN A 271 -17.36 3.32 18.02
N GLN A 272 -16.77 2.75 19.07
CA GLN A 272 -16.19 3.51 20.20
C GLN A 272 -15.14 4.55 19.74
N ARG A 273 -14.42 4.30 18.64
CA ARG A 273 -13.43 5.25 18.08
C ARG A 273 -14.07 6.50 17.46
N VAL A 274 -15.27 6.40 16.92
CA VAL A 274 -15.98 7.56 16.34
C VAL A 274 -16.61 8.39 17.46
N GLN A 275 -17.13 7.73 18.50
CA GLN A 275 -17.65 8.41 19.68
C GLN A 275 -16.55 9.19 20.42
N THR A 276 -15.33 8.65 20.47
CA THR A 276 -14.16 9.36 21.00
C THR A 276 -13.70 10.50 20.08
N LEU A 277 -13.76 10.33 18.75
CA LEU A 277 -13.49 11.41 17.79
C LEU A 277 -14.51 12.56 17.87
N LEU A 278 -15.79 12.25 18.06
CA LEU A 278 -16.85 13.24 18.21
C LEU A 278 -16.76 14.00 19.55
N SER A 279 -16.31 13.34 20.62
CA SER A 279 -16.20 13.95 21.96
C SER A 279 -14.87 14.67 22.20
N LYS A 280 -13.78 14.21 21.59
CA LYS A 280 -12.42 14.75 21.80
C LYS A 280 -11.85 15.47 20.56
N GLY A 281 -12.60 15.54 19.45
CA GLY A 281 -12.14 16.14 18.20
C GLY A 281 -11.15 15.26 17.43
N LEU A 282 -10.79 15.68 16.21
CA LEU A 282 -10.01 14.87 15.26
C LEU A 282 -8.58 14.56 15.73
N ILE A 283 -7.95 15.50 16.44
CA ILE A 283 -6.54 15.41 16.87
C ILE A 283 -6.40 14.60 18.17
N SER A 284 -7.36 14.69 19.09
CA SER A 284 -7.27 14.01 20.40
C SER A 284 -8.21 12.82 20.57
N GLY A 285 -9.05 12.53 19.57
CA GLY A 285 -9.97 11.39 19.55
C GLY A 285 -9.54 10.22 18.66
N ASP A 286 -8.52 10.38 17.80
CA ASP A 286 -7.94 9.29 17.00
C ASP A 286 -6.42 9.27 17.07
N GLU A 287 -5.89 8.33 17.85
CA GLU A 287 -4.46 8.12 18.07
C GLU A 287 -3.67 7.84 16.78
N SER A 288 -4.27 7.14 15.81
CA SER A 288 -3.59 6.80 14.57
C SER A 288 -3.49 8.00 13.62
N VAL A 289 -4.48 8.89 13.64
CA VAL A 289 -4.44 10.16 12.89
C VAL A 289 -3.47 11.13 13.56
N ALA A 290 -3.52 11.22 14.89
CA ALA A 290 -2.61 12.04 15.69
C ALA A 290 -1.14 11.66 15.46
N ALA A 291 -0.80 10.36 15.48
CA ALA A 291 0.55 9.87 15.24
C ALA A 291 1.08 10.23 13.84
N ARG A 292 0.25 10.08 12.79
CA ARG A 292 0.64 10.46 11.41
C ARG A 292 0.82 11.95 11.26
N LEU A 293 -0.10 12.74 11.82
CA LEU A 293 -0.03 14.19 11.79
C LEU A 293 1.24 14.69 12.47
N LEU A 294 1.53 14.20 13.68
CA LEU A 294 2.73 14.58 14.42
C LEU A 294 4.00 14.24 13.62
N ARG A 295 4.12 13.02 13.10
CA ARG A 295 5.30 12.60 12.33
C ARG A 295 5.49 13.44 11.07
N PHE A 296 4.40 13.79 10.39
CA PHE A 296 4.45 14.69 9.25
C PHE A 296 4.91 16.10 9.65
N LEU A 297 4.37 16.66 10.74
CA LEU A 297 4.76 17.98 11.24
C LEU A 297 6.23 18.03 11.64
N ILE A 298 6.75 16.98 12.29
CA ILE A 298 8.18 16.86 12.62
C ILE A 298 9.04 16.95 11.37
N LEU A 299 8.72 16.20 10.33
CA LEU A 299 9.50 16.20 9.08
C LEU A 299 9.37 17.52 8.31
N LEU A 300 8.18 18.14 8.35
CA LEU A 300 7.96 19.45 7.75
C LEU A 300 8.81 20.52 8.44
N GLU A 301 8.81 20.55 9.76
CA GLU A 301 9.64 21.45 10.56
C GLU A 301 11.14 21.22 10.32
N ALA A 302 11.57 19.97 10.14
CA ALA A 302 12.95 19.65 9.77
C ALA A 302 13.35 20.28 8.43
N GLY A 303 12.47 20.25 7.43
CA GLY A 303 12.73 20.83 6.12
C GLY A 303 12.59 22.35 6.08
N LEU A 304 11.58 22.93 6.74
CA LEU A 304 11.38 24.38 6.74
C LEU A 304 12.56 25.14 7.37
N HIS A 305 13.28 24.51 8.30
CA HIS A 305 14.46 25.06 8.94
C HIS A 305 15.78 24.69 8.25
N ASP A 306 15.72 23.85 7.22
CA ASP A 306 16.86 23.46 6.39
C ASP A 306 16.40 23.33 4.93
N ILE A 307 16.32 24.49 4.26
CA ILE A 307 15.80 24.61 2.89
C ILE A 307 16.54 23.67 1.91
N PRO A 308 17.88 23.55 1.94
CA PRO A 308 18.58 22.55 1.12
C PRO A 308 18.04 21.13 1.31
N HIS A 309 17.87 20.67 2.55
CA HIS A 309 17.33 19.34 2.82
C HIS A 309 15.82 19.22 2.57
N LEU A 310 15.05 20.31 2.58
CA LEU A 310 13.67 20.30 2.08
C LEU A 310 13.60 20.04 0.57
N ILE A 311 14.53 20.62 -0.19
CA ILE A 311 14.57 20.48 -1.65
C ILE A 311 15.09 19.10 -2.05
N PHE A 312 16.24 18.69 -1.50
CA PHE A 312 16.96 17.47 -1.92
C PHE A 312 16.76 16.26 -1.01
N GLY A 313 16.17 16.44 0.17
CA GLY A 313 16.02 15.38 1.17
C GLY A 313 17.28 15.14 2.00
N TYR A 314 17.13 14.33 3.04
CA TYR A 314 18.21 13.88 3.92
C TYR A 314 18.97 12.67 3.35
N GLY A 315 18.56 12.16 2.18
CA GLY A 315 19.11 10.99 1.51
C GLY A 315 18.36 9.71 1.87
N ALA A 316 18.28 8.78 0.93
CA ALA A 316 17.76 7.44 1.16
C ALA A 316 18.41 6.80 2.40
N GLY A 317 17.59 6.28 3.31
CA GLY A 317 18.01 5.64 4.55
C GLY A 317 18.18 6.58 5.75
N ASN A 318 17.97 7.90 5.60
CA ASN A 318 18.25 8.90 6.65
C ASN A 318 16.98 9.53 7.26
N ILE A 319 15.84 8.81 7.24
CA ILE A 319 14.59 9.25 7.90
C ILE A 319 14.82 9.54 9.39
N TYR A 320 15.70 8.79 10.05
CA TYR A 320 16.03 9.01 11.46
C TYR A 320 16.60 10.41 11.72
N ASP A 321 17.50 10.87 10.86
CA ASP A 321 18.20 12.14 11.03
C ASP A 321 17.27 13.32 10.73
N SER A 322 16.41 13.20 9.71
CA SER A 322 15.37 14.19 9.44
C SER A 322 14.38 14.30 10.59
N PHE A 323 14.00 13.17 11.19
CA PHE A 323 13.13 13.16 12.36
C PHE A 323 13.78 13.84 13.56
N GLY A 324 15.06 13.56 13.82
CA GLY A 324 15.85 14.19 14.88
C GLY A 324 15.94 15.71 14.72
N ALA A 325 16.18 16.20 13.50
CA ALA A 325 16.30 17.63 13.20
C ALA A 325 15.00 18.43 13.47
N GLY A 326 13.84 17.82 13.23
CA GLY A 326 12.53 18.46 13.39
C GLY A 326 11.83 18.18 14.72
N MET A 327 12.26 17.17 15.49
CA MET A 327 11.51 16.62 16.63
C MET A 327 10.99 17.68 17.60
N ARG A 328 11.90 18.51 18.13
CA ARG A 328 11.56 19.50 19.18
C ARG A 328 10.53 20.51 18.69
N ARG A 329 10.70 21.01 17.46
CA ARG A 329 9.80 22.02 16.87
C ARG A 329 8.48 21.42 16.43
N GLY A 330 8.51 20.21 15.85
CA GLY A 330 7.29 19.48 15.49
C GLY A 330 6.41 19.16 16.69
N LEU A 331 7.01 18.78 17.82
CA LEU A 331 6.28 18.58 19.08
C LEU A 331 5.64 19.87 19.61
N ASP A 332 6.37 20.99 19.56
CA ASP A 332 5.85 22.30 19.96
C ASP A 332 4.72 22.76 19.03
N LEU A 333 4.91 22.67 17.71
CA LEU A 333 3.87 22.99 16.73
C LEU A 333 2.63 22.11 16.94
N TYR A 334 2.80 20.81 17.13
CA TYR A 334 1.69 19.91 17.44
C TYR A 334 0.96 20.33 18.71
N ALA A 335 1.67 20.65 19.79
CA ALA A 335 1.07 21.11 21.04
C ALA A 335 0.26 22.39 20.83
N ARG A 336 0.77 23.35 20.04
CA ARG A 336 0.05 24.59 19.69
C ARG A 336 -1.24 24.30 18.90
N LEU A 337 -1.18 23.40 17.92
CA LEU A 337 -2.34 22.98 17.13
C LEU A 337 -3.36 22.18 17.94
N ASN A 338 -2.92 21.52 19.01
CA ASN A 338 -3.76 20.70 19.89
C ASN A 338 -4.18 21.43 21.18
N GLY A 339 -4.28 22.76 21.15
CA GLY A 339 -4.76 23.56 22.28
C GLY A 339 -3.85 23.54 23.52
N GLY A 340 -2.54 23.46 23.31
CA GLY A 340 -1.53 23.37 24.37
C GLY A 340 -1.34 21.96 24.94
N ARG A 341 -2.10 20.97 24.47
CA ARG A 341 -1.95 19.58 24.90
C ARG A 341 -0.79 18.94 24.17
N ALA A 342 0.27 18.71 24.91
CA ALA A 342 1.40 17.95 24.42
C ALA A 342 0.96 16.51 24.04
N TYR A 343 1.65 15.87 23.10
CA TYR A 343 1.43 14.45 22.71
C TYR A 343 1.79 13.45 23.84
N TYR A 344 1.63 13.81 25.11
CA TYR A 344 2.15 13.11 26.29
C TYR A 344 1.01 12.53 27.15
N ALA A 345 0.08 11.79 26.52
CA ALA A 345 -1.07 11.24 27.24
C ALA A 345 -1.42 9.81 26.81
N SER A 346 -0.42 8.92 26.71
CA SER A 346 -0.55 7.44 26.78
C SER A 346 0.82 6.79 26.50
N ASP A 347 0.90 5.45 26.62
CA ASP A 347 2.04 4.53 26.33
C ASP A 347 2.73 4.68 24.95
N GLN A 348 2.52 5.80 24.26
CA GLN A 348 3.04 6.13 22.92
C GLN A 348 4.27 7.04 22.96
N TRP A 349 4.57 7.69 24.08
CA TRP A 349 5.87 8.33 24.26
C TRP A 349 6.99 7.29 24.28
N THR A 350 6.70 6.12 24.84
CA THR A 350 7.52 4.91 24.70
C THR A 350 7.69 4.51 23.25
N ASP A 351 6.66 4.55 22.38
CA ASP A 351 6.82 4.28 20.95
C ASP A 351 7.72 5.29 20.24
N VAL A 352 7.58 6.60 20.50
CA VAL A 352 8.47 7.63 19.93
C VAL A 352 9.90 7.50 20.48
N GLN A 353 10.07 7.05 21.72
CA GLN A 353 11.37 6.68 22.30
C GLN A 353 11.89 5.32 21.77
N HIS A 354 11.03 4.39 21.35
CA HIS A 354 11.40 3.13 20.70
C HIS A 354 11.83 3.33 19.23
N LEU A 355 11.52 4.48 18.63
CA LEU A 355 12.12 4.99 17.38
C LEU A 355 13.57 5.51 17.60
N SER A 356 14.22 5.16 18.71
CA SER A 356 15.58 5.57 19.06
C SER A 356 16.68 4.99 18.16
N THR A 357 16.35 4.03 17.29
CA THR A 357 17.31 3.44 16.36
C THR A 357 16.95 3.69 14.90
N PRO A 358 17.95 3.87 14.02
CA PRO A 358 17.70 4.15 12.60
C PRO A 358 16.89 3.06 11.88
N ARG A 359 16.99 1.79 12.31
CA ARG A 359 16.28 0.67 11.68
C ARG A 359 14.80 0.60 12.05
N ASN A 360 14.43 1.16 13.19
CA ASN A 360 13.06 1.14 13.68
C ASN A 360 12.33 2.45 13.38
N MET A 361 12.97 3.43 12.75
CA MET A 361 12.34 4.69 12.36
C MET A 361 11.37 4.47 11.19
N PHE A 362 10.17 5.02 11.29
CA PHE A 362 9.14 4.97 10.25
C PHE A 362 8.23 6.19 10.33
N THR A 363 7.61 6.59 9.23
CA THR A 363 6.75 7.77 9.13
C THR A 363 5.25 7.45 9.08
N MET A 364 4.88 6.18 8.88
CA MET A 364 3.51 5.69 8.64
C MET A 364 2.86 6.18 7.34
N SER A 365 3.61 6.88 6.48
CA SER A 365 3.15 7.52 5.24
C SER A 365 4.29 7.61 4.25
N ALA A 366 4.09 7.02 3.05
CA ALA A 366 5.12 7.01 2.01
C ALA A 366 5.45 8.43 1.55
N TYR A 367 4.48 9.36 1.57
CA TYR A 367 4.74 10.76 1.21
C TYR A 367 5.67 11.45 2.20
N SER A 368 5.46 11.21 3.49
CA SER A 368 6.32 11.77 4.53
C SER A 368 7.72 11.18 4.45
N SER A 369 7.84 9.87 4.18
CA SER A 369 9.13 9.23 3.94
C SER A 369 9.81 9.76 2.67
N LEU A 370 9.07 9.92 1.58
CA LEU A 370 9.60 10.46 0.32
C LEU A 370 10.12 11.89 0.50
N LEU A 371 9.37 12.72 1.22
CA LEU A 371 9.79 14.07 1.56
C LEU A 371 11.06 14.07 2.41
N ALA A 372 11.12 13.18 3.42
CA ALA A 372 12.27 13.06 4.30
C ALA A 372 13.54 12.62 3.54
N GLU A 373 13.44 11.59 2.70
CA GLU A 373 14.60 10.99 2.04
C GLU A 373 15.02 11.72 0.76
N PHE A 374 14.08 12.22 -0.03
CA PHE A 374 14.34 12.76 -1.37
C PHE A 374 13.87 14.20 -1.57
N GLY A 375 13.26 14.81 -0.54
CA GLY A 375 12.77 16.18 -0.60
C GLY A 375 11.64 16.40 -1.61
N ILE A 376 11.34 17.67 -1.85
CA ILE A 376 10.35 18.08 -2.85
C ILE A 376 10.81 17.66 -4.26
N MET A 377 12.12 17.60 -4.51
CA MET A 377 12.67 17.16 -5.80
C MET A 377 12.31 15.70 -6.10
N GLY A 378 12.48 14.79 -5.15
CA GLY A 378 12.09 13.39 -5.33
C GLY A 378 10.60 13.21 -5.59
N ILE A 379 9.75 13.90 -4.82
CA ILE A 379 8.29 13.91 -5.06
C ILE A 379 7.99 14.43 -6.47
N GLY A 380 8.64 15.53 -6.87
CA GLY A 380 8.53 16.11 -8.21
C GLY A 380 8.90 15.11 -9.31
N ILE A 381 10.02 14.40 -9.17
CA ILE A 381 10.47 13.36 -10.12
C ILE A 381 9.40 12.29 -10.28
N ILE A 382 8.85 11.76 -9.19
CA ILE A 382 7.80 10.73 -9.22
C ILE A 382 6.54 11.26 -9.91
N CYS A 383 6.02 12.40 -9.44
CA CYS A 383 4.79 12.98 -9.93
C CYS A 383 4.88 13.34 -11.42
N ILE A 384 5.96 14.00 -11.84
CA ILE A 384 6.19 14.39 -13.23
C ILE A 384 6.36 13.14 -14.09
N THR A 385 7.14 12.15 -13.66
CA THR A 385 7.35 10.91 -14.42
C THR A 385 6.04 10.17 -14.65
N VAL A 386 5.23 9.98 -13.60
CA VAL A 386 3.94 9.29 -13.70
C VAL A 386 2.95 10.11 -14.54
N PHE A 387 2.86 11.42 -14.32
CA PHE A 387 1.98 12.29 -15.08
C PHE A 387 2.31 12.29 -16.57
N LEU A 388 3.58 12.50 -16.92
CA LEU A 388 4.04 12.47 -18.31
C LEU A 388 3.82 11.10 -18.94
N PHE A 389 4.06 10.02 -18.19
CA PHE A 389 3.83 8.65 -18.67
C PHE A 389 2.35 8.44 -19.05
N VAL A 390 1.41 8.83 -18.18
CA VAL A 390 -0.04 8.73 -18.44
C VAL A 390 -0.45 9.63 -19.61
N HIS A 391 0.07 10.86 -19.65
CA HIS A 391 -0.25 11.84 -20.69
C HIS A 391 0.21 11.38 -22.07
N VAL A 392 1.47 10.95 -22.19
CA VAL A 392 2.09 10.49 -23.43
C VAL A 392 1.51 9.15 -23.91
N LYS A 393 0.97 8.34 -22.99
CA LYS A 393 0.17 7.16 -23.31
C LYS A 393 -1.32 7.49 -23.48
N HIS A 394 -1.74 8.76 -23.54
CA HIS A 394 -3.15 9.16 -23.75
C HIS A 394 -4.17 8.38 -22.89
N ALA A 395 -3.78 8.00 -21.67
CA ALA A 395 -4.56 7.09 -20.84
C ALA A 395 -5.54 7.82 -19.90
N TRP A 396 -5.65 9.15 -20.01
CA TRP A 396 -6.55 9.95 -19.16
C TRP A 396 -8.02 9.56 -19.34
N SER A 397 -8.60 9.09 -18.25
CA SER A 397 -10.01 8.72 -18.10
C SER A 397 -10.46 8.95 -16.66
N LEU A 398 -11.78 8.95 -16.42
CA LEU A 398 -12.29 9.00 -15.04
C LEU A 398 -11.75 7.86 -14.18
N MET A 399 -11.56 6.68 -14.77
CA MET A 399 -10.98 5.54 -14.07
C MET A 399 -9.52 5.77 -13.67
N THR A 400 -8.68 6.31 -14.55
CA THR A 400 -7.28 6.62 -14.19
C THR A 400 -7.20 7.73 -13.16
N VAL A 401 -8.07 8.75 -13.24
CA VAL A 401 -8.12 9.83 -12.24
C VAL A 401 -8.54 9.26 -10.88
N SER A 402 -9.62 8.46 -10.83
CA SER A 402 -10.04 7.77 -9.60
C SER A 402 -8.93 6.87 -9.04
N TRP A 403 -8.17 6.19 -9.90
CA TRP A 403 -7.07 5.35 -9.45
C TRP A 403 -5.89 6.16 -8.90
N VAL A 404 -5.54 7.30 -9.51
CA VAL A 404 -4.53 8.21 -8.95
C VAL A 404 -4.97 8.72 -7.57
N ILE A 405 -6.25 9.13 -7.42
CA ILE A 405 -6.79 9.55 -6.12
C ILE A 405 -6.72 8.40 -5.10
N LEU A 406 -7.06 7.17 -5.52
CA LEU A 406 -6.97 5.99 -4.68
C LEU A 406 -5.53 5.72 -4.22
N ILE A 407 -4.56 5.77 -5.13
CA ILE A 407 -3.13 5.64 -4.82
C ILE A 407 -2.71 6.70 -3.81
N THR A 408 -3.10 7.96 -4.03
CA THR A 408 -2.83 9.05 -3.10
C THR A 408 -3.39 8.80 -1.71
N TYR A 409 -4.62 8.32 -1.64
CA TYR A 409 -5.26 7.95 -0.39
C TYR A 409 -4.52 6.80 0.33
N LEU A 410 -4.16 5.74 -0.40
CA LEU A 410 -3.50 4.56 0.17
C LEU A 410 -2.07 4.83 0.65
N TYR A 411 -1.28 5.60 -0.08
CA TYR A 411 0.11 5.92 0.32
C TYR A 411 0.20 7.02 1.39
N PHE A 412 -0.87 7.76 1.65
CA PHE A 412 -0.98 8.61 2.84
C PHE A 412 -1.06 7.76 4.13
N GLN A 413 -1.48 6.52 3.96
CA GLN A 413 -1.86 5.62 5.03
C GLN A 413 -0.82 4.54 5.32
N PHE A 414 0.13 4.38 4.42
CA PHE A 414 1.08 3.29 4.33
C PHE A 414 2.41 3.77 3.73
N GLU A 415 3.52 3.20 4.20
CA GLU A 415 4.88 3.70 3.92
C GLU A 415 5.66 2.88 2.89
N GLY A 416 5.33 1.60 2.72
CA GLY A 416 6.12 0.70 1.88
C GLY A 416 6.10 1.06 0.39
N TYR A 417 7.22 1.53 -0.13
CA TYR A 417 7.37 1.90 -1.54
C TYR A 417 7.09 0.74 -2.50
N ALA A 418 7.44 -0.49 -2.11
CA ALA A 418 7.26 -1.68 -2.91
C ALA A 418 5.80 -2.15 -3.06
N PHE A 419 4.84 -1.49 -2.40
CA PHE A 419 3.45 -1.89 -2.48
C PHE A 419 2.88 -1.76 -3.89
N TYR A 420 1.99 -2.68 -4.25
CA TYR A 420 1.64 -2.97 -5.64
C TYR A 420 0.70 -1.96 -6.30
N ALA A 421 0.10 -1.03 -5.55
CA ALA A 421 -0.91 -0.11 -6.09
C ALA A 421 -0.37 0.78 -7.22
N LEU A 422 0.79 1.42 -7.02
CA LEU A 422 1.43 2.23 -8.07
C LEU A 422 1.98 1.35 -9.21
N PRO A 423 2.71 0.25 -8.95
CA PRO A 423 3.13 -0.68 -10.00
C PRO A 423 2.00 -1.18 -10.90
N LEU A 424 0.86 -1.58 -10.32
CA LEU A 424 -0.31 -2.05 -11.08
C LEU A 424 -0.92 -0.93 -11.95
N PHE A 425 -0.95 0.30 -11.44
CA PHE A 425 -1.41 1.45 -12.21
C PHE A 425 -0.50 1.75 -13.42
N ILE A 426 0.81 1.75 -13.20
CA ILE A 426 1.80 1.95 -14.28
C ILE A 426 1.65 0.84 -15.32
N TRP A 427 1.57 -0.43 -14.88
CA TRP A 427 1.35 -1.56 -15.77
C TRP A 427 0.05 -1.42 -16.57
N TYR A 428 -1.05 -1.02 -15.92
CA TYR A 428 -2.32 -0.77 -16.60
C TYR A 428 -2.17 0.28 -17.71
N VAL A 429 -1.61 1.45 -17.40
CA VAL A 429 -1.40 2.54 -18.37
C VAL A 429 -0.58 2.08 -19.58
N GLU A 430 0.43 1.24 -19.37
CA GLU A 430 1.19 0.61 -20.46
C GLU A 430 0.31 -0.29 -21.36
N THR A 431 -0.71 -0.92 -20.79
CA THR A 431 -1.60 -1.84 -21.51
C THR A 431 -2.77 -1.19 -22.24
N VAL A 432 -3.26 -0.02 -21.80
CA VAL A 432 -4.51 0.60 -22.29
C VAL A 432 -4.54 0.82 -23.79
N ASN A 433 -3.44 1.27 -24.39
CA ASN A 433 -3.45 1.66 -25.80
C ASN A 433 -3.44 0.49 -26.78
N LYS A 434 -2.93 -0.68 -26.38
CA LYS A 434 -2.95 -1.87 -27.24
C LYS A 434 -4.36 -2.48 -27.38
N VAL A 435 -5.26 -2.19 -26.43
CA VAL A 435 -6.65 -2.68 -26.48
C VAL A 435 -7.48 -1.85 -27.46
N LYS A 436 -7.32 -0.51 -27.49
CA LYS A 436 -8.00 0.35 -28.47
C LYS A 436 -7.57 0.08 -29.91
N SER A 437 -6.29 -0.19 -30.16
CA SER A 437 -5.80 -0.50 -31.52
C SER A 437 -6.27 -1.86 -32.04
N MET A 438 -6.46 -2.87 -31.17
CA MET A 438 -7.03 -4.17 -31.57
C MET A 438 -8.54 -4.11 -31.80
N GLN A 439 -9.27 -3.22 -31.10
CA GLN A 439 -10.70 -3.02 -31.34
C GLN A 439 -10.98 -2.28 -32.65
N LEU A 440 -10.16 -1.29 -33.02
CA LEU A 440 -10.26 -0.56 -34.29
C LEU A 440 -9.80 -1.35 -35.53
N GLN A 441 -9.18 -2.52 -35.35
CA GLN A 441 -8.83 -3.42 -36.45
C GLN A 441 -9.85 -4.55 -36.66
N ASN A 442 -10.81 -4.69 -35.73
CA ASN A 442 -11.88 -5.69 -35.77
C ASN A 442 -13.28 -5.04 -35.94
N GLU A 443 -13.32 -3.73 -36.11
CA GLU A 443 -14.43 -2.95 -36.69
C GLU A 443 -14.00 -2.52 -38.10
#